data_AF-A0A920SHF0-F1
#
_entry.id   AF-A0A920SHF0-F1
#
_cell.length_a   1.000
_cell.length_b   1.000
_cell.length_c   1.000
_cell.angle_alpha   90.00
_cell.angle_beta   90.00
_cell.angle_gamma   90.00
#
_symmetry.space_group_name_H-M   'P 1'
#
loop_
_entity.id
_entity.type
_entity.pdbx_description
1 polymer ?
#
loop_
_entity_poly.entity_id
_entity_poly.type
_entity_poly.pdbx_seq_one_letter_code
_entity_poly.pdbx_strand_id
1 'polypeptide(L)'
;MVGGVDRYYQIARCLRDEDLRADRQFEFMQLDAEASFVSQDDVLSFISYAVSAAAEAVTGEGLGEIPRISWQEAQERFGSDKPTFAWHGARRADRRVR
;
A
#
# COMPACT_ATOMS: atom_id res chain seq x y z
N MET A 1 -16.75 -1.81 14.50
CA MET A 1 -15.91 -2.07 15.68
C MET A 1 -16.74 -2.13 16.95
N VAL A 2 -16.36 -3.01 17.89
CA VAL A 2 -17.15 -3.28 19.12
C VAL A 2 -17.28 -2.06 20.03
N GLY A 3 -16.25 -1.21 20.12
CA GLY A 3 -16.24 -0.03 20.98
C GLY A 3 -16.99 1.20 20.43
N GLY A 4 -17.73 1.07 19.33
CA GLY A 4 -18.46 2.20 18.73
C GLY A 4 -17.59 3.22 17.99
N VAL A 5 -16.29 2.97 17.86
CA VAL A 5 -15.42 3.78 16.99
C VAL A 5 -15.81 3.49 15.53
N ASP A 6 -16.19 4.51 14.78
CA ASP A 6 -16.62 4.35 13.39
C ASP A 6 -15.43 4.09 12.46
N ARG A 7 -14.41 4.94 12.51
CA ARG A 7 -13.18 4.87 11.71
C ARG A 7 -11.96 5.06 12.59
N TYR A 8 -10.96 4.22 12.42
CA TYR A 8 -9.74 4.18 13.20
C TYR A 8 -8.53 4.10 12.27
N TYR A 9 -7.44 4.76 12.68
CA TYR A 9 -6.13 4.53 12.09
C TYR A 9 -5.03 4.72 13.13
N GLN A 10 -3.88 4.08 12.90
CA GLN A 10 -2.68 4.24 13.71
C GLN A 10 -1.43 4.02 12.85
N ILE A 11 -0.38 4.82 13.09
CA ILE A 11 0.98 4.48 12.67
C ILE A 11 1.59 3.63 13.78
N ALA A 12 1.35 2.33 13.70
CA ALA A 12 1.66 1.37 14.75
C ALA A 12 3.07 0.81 14.60
N ARG A 13 3.72 0.58 15.74
CA ARG A 13 4.96 -0.19 15.82
C ARG A 13 4.61 -1.66 16.00
N CYS A 14 5.03 -2.49 15.06
CA CYS A 14 4.72 -3.91 15.05
C CYS A 14 5.99 -4.72 15.31
N LEU A 15 5.86 -5.80 16.10
CA LEU A 15 6.93 -6.71 16.44
C LEU A 15 6.70 -8.07 15.77
N ARG A 16 7.72 -8.66 15.17
CA ARG A 16 7.67 -10.03 14.62
C ARG A 16 8.92 -10.81 15.03
N ASP A 17 8.71 -11.95 15.67
CA ASP A 17 9.76 -12.90 16.05
C ASP A 17 9.80 -14.05 15.02
N GLU A 18 10.34 -13.76 13.84
CA GLU A 18 10.50 -14.69 12.72
C GLU A 18 11.95 -14.70 12.24
N ASP A 19 12.35 -15.73 11.49
CA ASP A 19 13.67 -15.79 10.84
C ASP A 19 13.95 -14.52 10.03
N LEU A 20 15.12 -13.95 10.28
CA LEU A 20 15.60 -12.79 9.55
C LEU A 20 15.83 -13.15 8.08
N ARG A 21 15.19 -12.38 7.20
CA ARG A 21 15.48 -12.32 5.76
C ARG A 21 15.90 -10.89 5.42
N ALA A 22 16.38 -10.66 4.20
CA ALA A 22 17.02 -9.42 3.80
C ALA A 22 16.23 -8.12 4.13
N ASP A 23 14.91 -8.19 4.21
CA ASP A 23 13.98 -7.08 4.47
C ASP A 23 13.13 -7.26 5.75
N ARG A 24 13.42 -8.27 6.58
CA ARG A 24 12.65 -8.54 7.80
C ARG A 24 13.40 -8.02 9.02
N GLN A 25 12.85 -6.97 9.62
CA GLN A 25 13.29 -6.46 10.93
C GLN A 25 12.35 -6.97 12.03
N PHE A 26 12.88 -7.15 13.25
CA PHE A 26 12.07 -7.49 14.41
C PHE A 26 11.01 -6.43 14.74
N GLU A 27 11.30 -5.16 14.42
CA GLU A 27 10.40 -4.03 14.59
C GLU A 27 10.21 -3.28 13.26
N PHE A 28 8.97 -2.92 12.94
CA PHE A 28 8.62 -2.15 11.74
C PHE A 28 7.35 -1.32 11.98
N MET A 29 7.16 -0.28 11.17
CA MET A 29 5.99 0.60 11.25
C MET A 29 4.91 0.19 10.25
N GLN A 30 3.65 0.19 10.67
CA GLN A 30 2.50 -0.04 9.79
C GLN A 30 1.49 1.11 9.90
N LEU A 31 0.88 1.49 8.78
CA LEU A 31 -0.40 2.18 8.81
C LEU A 31 -1.48 1.11 9.00
N ASP A 32 -2.01 1.04 10.22
CA ASP A 32 -3.15 0.22 10.58
C ASP A 32 -4.43 1.06 10.47
N ALA A 33 -5.49 0.52 9.86
CA ALA A 33 -6.73 1.25 9.64
C ALA A 33 -7.93 0.30 9.62
N GLU A 34 -9.02 0.70 10.29
CA GLU A 34 -10.24 -0.09 10.45
C GLU A 34 -11.47 0.81 10.35
N ALA A 35 -12.56 0.33 9.75
CA ALA A 35 -13.81 1.08 9.63
C ALA A 35 -15.04 0.19 9.85
N SER A 36 -16.10 0.75 10.41
CA SER A 36 -17.36 0.08 10.71
C SER A 36 -18.36 0.24 9.56
N PHE A 37 -19.17 -0.80 9.30
CA PHE A 37 -20.28 -0.76 8.32
C PHE A 37 -19.86 -0.38 6.89
N VAL A 38 -18.62 -0.68 6.51
CA VAL A 38 -18.07 -0.44 5.17
C VAL A 38 -18.02 -1.71 4.34
N SER A 39 -18.05 -1.56 3.01
CA SER A 39 -17.78 -2.63 2.05
C SER A 39 -16.28 -2.77 1.77
N GLN A 40 -15.90 -3.82 1.04
CA GLN A 40 -14.52 -3.95 0.53
C GLN A 40 -14.11 -2.76 -0.35
N ASP A 41 -15.02 -2.27 -1.19
CA ASP A 41 -14.72 -1.18 -2.13
C ASP A 41 -14.43 0.14 -1.40
N ASP A 42 -15.14 0.40 -0.31
CA ASP A 42 -14.88 1.55 0.56
C ASP A 42 -13.46 1.47 1.14
N VAL A 43 -13.07 0.29 1.65
CA VAL A 43 -11.74 0.05 2.23
C VAL A 43 -10.64 0.27 1.20
N LEU A 44 -10.78 -0.36 0.04
CA LEU A 44 -9.82 -0.19 -1.05
C LEU A 44 -9.73 1.27 -1.49
N SER A 45 -10.85 2.01 -1.54
CA SER A 45 -10.86 3.42 -1.93
C SER A 45 -10.01 4.28 -0.99
N PHE A 46 -10.22 4.22 0.32
CA PHE A 46 -9.48 5.06 1.25
C PHE A 46 -8.01 4.64 1.41
N ILE A 47 -7.70 3.34 1.31
CA ILE A 47 -6.31 2.87 1.33
C ILE A 47 -5.57 3.30 0.06
N SER A 48 -6.18 3.13 -1.12
CA SER A 48 -5.59 3.58 -2.38
C SER A 48 -5.35 5.09 -2.40
N TYR A 49 -6.27 5.87 -1.83
CA TYR A 49 -6.07 7.31 -1.63
C TYR A 49 -4.89 7.61 -0.71
N ALA A 50 -4.80 6.97 0.46
CA ALA A 50 -3.70 7.18 1.40
C ALA A 50 -2.33 6.85 0.79
N VAL A 51 -2.24 5.74 0.04
CA VAL A 51 -1.01 5.35 -0.68
C VAL A 51 -0.66 6.37 -1.76
N SER A 52 -1.63 6.82 -2.55
CA SER A 52 -1.41 7.81 -3.61
C SER A 52 -0.97 9.16 -3.07
N ALA A 53 -1.60 9.63 -1.99
CA ALA A 53 -1.23 10.87 -1.32
C ALA A 53 0.17 10.79 -0.70
N ALA A 54 0.53 9.66 -0.09
CA ALA A 54 1.86 9.45 0.46
C ALA A 54 2.93 9.42 -0.64
N ALA A 55 2.65 8.76 -1.78
CA ALA A 55 3.55 8.76 -2.92
C ALA A 55 3.73 10.17 -3.50
N GLU A 56 2.64 10.90 -3.76
CA GLU A 56 2.69 12.28 -4.28
C GLU A 56 3.44 13.23 -3.35
N ALA A 57 3.28 13.08 -2.03
CA ALA A 57 4.02 13.88 -1.05
C ALA A 57 5.54 13.67 -1.13
N VAL A 58 6.00 12.51 -1.60
CA VAL A 58 7.43 12.16 -1.73
C VAL A 58 7.95 12.42 -3.15
N THR A 59 7.17 12.11 -4.18
CA THR A 59 7.60 12.15 -5.59
C THR A 59 7.23 13.45 -6.29
N GLY A 60 6.24 14.20 -5.79
CA GLY A 60 5.62 15.34 -6.46
C GLY A 60 4.69 14.96 -7.63
N GLU A 61 4.49 13.66 -7.88
CA GLU A 61 3.63 13.15 -8.96
C GLU A 61 2.62 12.15 -8.40
N GLY A 62 1.34 12.34 -8.70
CA GLY A 62 0.27 11.43 -8.30
C GLY A 62 0.34 10.07 -9.03
N LEU A 63 -0.02 8.98 -8.35
CA LEU A 63 0.01 7.63 -8.91
C LEU A 63 -1.11 7.33 -9.93
N GLY A 64 -2.17 8.15 -9.95
CA GLY A 64 -3.38 7.86 -10.73
C GLY A 64 -4.22 6.73 -10.12
N GLU A 65 -5.09 6.13 -10.91
CA GLU A 65 -5.90 4.99 -10.49
C GLU A 65 -5.05 3.72 -10.33
N ILE A 66 -5.15 3.05 -9.18
CA ILE A 66 -4.47 1.78 -8.93
C ILE A 66 -5.30 0.64 -9.55
N PRO A 67 -4.75 -0.12 -10.51
CA PRO A 67 -5.50 -1.17 -11.19
C PRO A 67 -5.86 -2.32 -10.24
N ARG A 68 -7.04 -2.90 -10.46
CA ARG A 68 -7.54 -4.07 -9.73
C ARG A 68 -7.61 -5.27 -10.67
N ILE A 69 -7.07 -6.40 -10.21
CA ILE A 69 -7.19 -7.69 -10.88
C ILE A 69 -7.59 -8.74 -9.87
N SER A 70 -8.25 -9.80 -10.32
CA SER A 70 -8.53 -10.94 -9.45
C SER A 70 -7.25 -11.73 -9.17
N TRP A 71 -7.24 -12.48 -8.06
CA TRP A 71 -6.14 -13.41 -7.78
C TRP A 71 -5.96 -14.44 -8.91
N GLN A 72 -7.07 -14.96 -9.46
CA GLN A 72 -7.02 -15.92 -10.58
C GLN A 72 -6.33 -15.31 -11.80
N GLU A 73 -6.71 -14.08 -12.16
CA GLU A 73 -6.09 -13.36 -13.26
C GLU A 73 -4.59 -13.09 -13.01
N ALA A 74 -4.23 -12.72 -11.78
CA ALA A 74 -2.83 -12.50 -11.40
C ALA A 74 -1.99 -13.76 -11.60
N GLN A 75 -2.51 -14.91 -11.15
CA GLN A 75 -1.84 -16.21 -11.29
C GLN A 75 -1.77 -16.67 -12.74
N GLU A 76 -2.84 -16.54 -13.52
CA GLU A 76 -2.89 -16.97 -14.91
C GLU A 76 -1.99 -16.14 -15.82
N ARG A 77 -1.94 -14.81 -15.61
CA ARG A 77 -1.18 -13.90 -16.47
C ARG A 77 0.27 -13.72 -16.04
N PHE A 78 0.54 -13.74 -14.74
CA PHE A 78 1.85 -13.35 -14.19
C PHE A 78 2.49 -14.42 -13.30
N GLY A 79 1.77 -15.49 -12.94
CA GLY A 79 2.26 -16.53 -12.02
C GLY A 79 2.59 -16.02 -10.62
N SER A 80 2.05 -14.86 -10.23
CA SER A 80 2.34 -14.17 -8.98
C SER A 80 1.13 -13.36 -8.54
N ASP A 81 0.82 -13.41 -7.25
CA ASP A 81 -0.21 -12.59 -6.58
C ASP A 81 0.25 -11.15 -6.31
N LYS A 82 1.53 -10.87 -6.55
CA LYS A 82 2.17 -9.56 -6.50
C LYS A 82 2.84 -9.22 -7.85
N PRO A 83 2.06 -9.08 -8.94
CA PRO A 83 2.63 -8.79 -10.25
C PRO A 83 3.20 -7.37 -10.29
N THR A 84 4.33 -7.21 -10.97
CA THR A 84 4.93 -5.89 -11.20
C THR A 84 4.28 -5.25 -12.42
N PHE A 85 3.65 -4.09 -12.23
CA PHE A 85 3.16 -3.25 -13.33
C PHE A 85 4.20 -2.19 -13.70
N ALA A 86 4.32 -1.88 -14.99
CA ALA A 86 5.15 -0.76 -15.43
C ALA A 86 4.46 0.55 -15.02
N TRP A 87 5.05 1.27 -14.07
CA TRP A 87 4.61 2.62 -13.75
C TRP A 87 5.24 3.59 -14.76
N HIS A 88 4.40 4.26 -15.55
CA HIS A 88 4.84 5.23 -16.56
C HIS A 88 5.05 6.65 -15.98
N GLY A 89 4.77 6.85 -14.69
CA GLY A 89 4.84 8.14 -14.00
C GLY A 89 6.21 8.49 -13.46
N ALA A 90 7.29 8.37 -14.22
CA ALA A 90 8.55 9.01 -13.81
C ALA A 90 9.22 9.60 -15.03
N ARG A 91 8.91 10.86 -15.34
CA ARG A 91 9.88 11.67 -16.06
C ARG A 91 11.10 11.75 -15.15
N ARG A 92 12.16 11.03 -15.53
CA ARG A 92 13.46 10.99 -14.84
C ARG A 92 13.79 12.37 -14.29
N ALA A 93 13.64 12.56 -12.98
CA ALA A 93 14.31 13.65 -12.29
C ALA A 93 15.81 13.48 -12.61
N ASP A 94 16.35 14.52 -13.23
CA ASP A 94 17.71 14.61 -13.72
C ASP A 94 18.69 13.99 -12.70
N ARG A 95 19.45 12.98 -13.13
CA ARG A 95 20.61 12.47 -12.40
C ARG A 95 21.68 13.56 -12.39
N ARG A 96 21.51 14.58 -11.55
CA ARG A 96 22.55 15.52 -11.17
C ARG A 96 22.37 15.90 -9.71
N VAL A 97 22.79 15.00 -8.82
CA VAL A 97 23.32 15.41 -7.53
C VAL A 97 24.74 14.87 -7.47
N ARG A 98 25.68 15.82 -7.39
CA ARG A 98 27.11 15.58 -7.13
C ARG A 98 27.32 15.10 -5.71
#